data_AF-C2EII9-F1
#
_entry.id   AF-C2EII9-F1
#
_cell.length_a   1.000
_cell.length_b   1.000
_cell.length_c   1.000
_cell.angle_alpha   90.00
_cell.angle_beta   90.00
_cell.angle_gamma   90.00
#
_symmetry.space_group_name_H-M   'P 1'
#
loop_
_entity.id
_entity.type
_entity.pdbx_description
1 polymer ?
#
loop_
_entity_poly.entity_id
_entity_poly.type
_entity_poly.pdbx_seq_one_letter_code
_entity_poly.pdbx_strand_id
1 'polypeptide(L)'
;MRNKRYRLPVGYLKKVEYLEKFSLKELELYQAYLKSVIEFGKAVVGSIIAAIIAIFVANYDKTIYPVLSDIIRVYISKKEITDTGLKIMLMRINFSVIIVISILLAIYISRLMNAYRENSIVEYVINSKQKDMEIMKYGNRIRHRKREKRG
;
A
#
# COMPACT_ATOMS: atom_id res chain seq x y z
N MET A 1 -20.36 -23.12 -16.30
CA MET A 1 -20.16 -21.73 -15.84
C MET A 1 -19.03 -21.10 -16.64
N ARG A 2 -19.33 -20.04 -17.41
CA ARG A 2 -18.37 -19.36 -18.30
C ARG A 2 -17.48 -18.47 -17.43
N ASN A 3 -16.26 -18.92 -17.13
CA ASN A 3 -15.26 -18.12 -16.41
C ASN A 3 -15.13 -16.76 -17.09
N LYS A 4 -15.48 -15.69 -16.37
CA LYS A 4 -15.09 -14.32 -16.73
C LYS A 4 -13.56 -14.32 -16.76
N ARG A 5 -12.98 -14.48 -17.96
CA ARG A 5 -11.55 -14.25 -18.17
C ARG A 5 -11.35 -12.77 -17.85
N TYR A 6 -10.84 -12.47 -16.67
CA TYR A 6 -10.34 -11.14 -16.35
C TYR A 6 -9.34 -10.79 -17.44
N ARG A 7 -9.73 -9.92 -18.38
CA ARG A 7 -8.81 -9.39 -19.39
C ARG A 7 -7.87 -8.47 -18.65
N LEU A 8 -6.72 -9.01 -18.28
CA LEU A 8 -5.61 -8.23 -17.76
C LEU A 8 -5.18 -7.22 -18.83
N PRO A 9 -4.96 -5.93 -18.49
CA PRO A 9 -4.44 -4.95 -19.44
C PRO A 9 -3.10 -5.41 -20.02
N VAL A 10 -2.74 -4.99 -21.24
CA VAL A 10 -1.58 -5.53 -22.00
C VAL A 10 -0.26 -5.51 -21.21
N GLY A 11 -0.02 -4.49 -20.38
CA GLY A 11 1.18 -4.42 -19.52
C GLY A 11 1.24 -5.52 -18.44
N TYR A 12 0.10 -6.07 -18.04
CA TYR A 12 0.00 -7.15 -17.06
C TYR A 12 0.29 -8.51 -17.68
N LEU A 13 0.02 -8.69 -18.99
CA LEU A 13 0.32 -9.93 -19.70
C LEU A 13 1.83 -10.20 -19.74
N LYS A 14 2.64 -9.18 -20.06
CA LYS A 14 4.11 -9.28 -20.01
C LYS A 14 4.63 -9.65 -18.62
N LYS A 15 3.99 -9.14 -17.57
CA LYS A 15 4.37 -9.42 -16.19
C LYS A 15 3.99 -10.82 -15.75
N VAL A 16 2.84 -11.33 -16.20
CA VAL A 16 2.43 -12.73 -16.04
C VAL A 16 3.42 -13.66 -16.73
N GLU A 17 3.74 -13.43 -18.01
CA GLU A 17 4.71 -14.22 -18.79
C GLU A 17 6.10 -14.27 -18.11
N TYR A 18 6.51 -13.17 -17.50
CA TYR A 18 7.75 -13.13 -16.72
C TYR A 18 7.65 -14.00 -15.45
N LEU A 19 6.57 -13.86 -14.68
CA LEU A 19 6.34 -14.60 -13.44
C LEU A 19 6.15 -16.10 -13.67
N GLU A 20 5.63 -16.50 -14.83
CA GLU A 20 5.49 -17.91 -15.22
C GLU A 20 6.83 -18.66 -15.30
N LYS A 21 7.96 -17.96 -15.46
CA LYS A 21 9.30 -18.55 -15.50
C LYS A 21 9.78 -19.06 -14.14
N PHE A 22 9.20 -18.58 -13.04
CA PHE A 22 9.59 -18.94 -11.68
C PHE A 22 8.92 -20.24 -11.23
N SER A 23 9.58 -20.94 -10.31
CA SER A 23 9.01 -22.09 -9.62
C SER A 23 7.87 -21.67 -8.68
N LEU A 24 6.98 -22.61 -8.34
CA LEU A 24 5.87 -22.33 -7.43
C LEU A 24 6.37 -21.84 -6.06
N LYS A 25 7.45 -22.45 -5.55
CA LYS A 25 8.05 -22.09 -4.26
C LYS A 25 8.58 -20.66 -4.25
N GLU A 26 9.23 -20.22 -5.33
CA GLU A 26 9.70 -18.84 -5.47
C GLU A 26 8.54 -17.84 -5.51
N LEU A 27 7.45 -18.19 -6.21
CA LEU A 27 6.26 -17.35 -6.28
C LEU A 27 5.55 -17.25 -4.92
N GLU A 28 5.45 -18.33 -4.16
CA GLU A 28 4.87 -18.34 -2.81
C GLU A 28 5.69 -17.50 -1.83
N LEU A 29 7.03 -17.61 -1.87
CA LEU A 29 7.92 -16.75 -1.09
C LEU A 29 7.75 -15.27 -1.46
N TYR A 30 7.66 -14.99 -2.76
CA TYR A 30 7.44 -13.62 -3.23
C TYR A 30 6.06 -13.09 -2.83
N GLN A 31 5.02 -13.93 -2.85
CA GLN A 31 3.69 -13.58 -2.36
C GLN A 31 3.70 -13.27 -0.85
N ALA A 32 4.41 -14.07 -0.06
CA ALA A 32 4.57 -13.82 1.38
C ALA A 32 5.27 -12.49 1.65
N TYR A 33 6.32 -12.18 0.90
CA TYR A 33 6.99 -10.88 0.95
C TYR A 33 6.01 -9.74 0.62
N LEU A 34 5.26 -9.83 -0.47
CA LEU A 34 4.29 -8.79 -0.86
C LEU A 34 3.20 -8.60 0.19
N LYS A 35 2.70 -9.67 0.81
CA LYS A 35 1.73 -9.60 1.91
C LYS A 35 2.30 -8.84 3.10
N SER A 36 3.55 -9.09 3.48
CA SER A 36 4.24 -8.37 4.56
C SER A 36 4.41 -6.88 4.22
N VAL A 37 4.81 -6.55 2.99
CA VAL A 37 4.92 -5.16 2.52
C VAL A 37 3.57 -4.43 2.57
N ILE A 38 2.50 -5.11 2.17
CA ILE A 38 1.14 -4.56 2.23
C ILE A 38 0.71 -4.29 3.68
N GLU A 39 0.95 -5.23 4.59
CA GLU A 39 0.62 -5.08 6.00
C GLU A 39 1.37 -3.93 6.66
N PHE A 40 2.68 -3.85 6.43
CA PHE A 40 3.50 -2.73 6.89
C PHE A 40 3.02 -1.40 6.28
N GLY A 41 2.72 -1.38 4.97
CA GLY A 41 2.23 -0.18 4.30
C GLY A 41 0.89 0.33 4.85
N LYS A 42 -0.02 -0.57 5.22
CA LYS A 42 -1.27 -0.20 5.92
C LYS A 42 -1.00 0.48 7.26
N ALA A 43 -0.08 -0.08 8.05
CA ALA A 43 0.27 0.47 9.35
C ALA A 43 0.81 1.91 9.22
N VAL A 44 1.73 2.12 8.28
CA VAL A 44 2.30 3.46 8.02
C VAL A 44 1.23 4.45 7.57
N VAL A 45 0.35 4.08 6.63
CA VAL A 45 -0.76 4.94 6.19
C VAL A 45 -1.69 5.28 7.35
N GLY A 46 -2.02 4.29 8.19
CA GLY A 46 -2.82 4.50 9.40
C GLY A 46 -2.17 5.48 10.38
N SER A 47 -0.87 5.36 10.62
CA SER A 47 -0.10 6.29 11.47
C SER A 47 -0.08 7.72 10.91
N ILE A 48 0.05 7.89 9.60
CA ILE A 48 0.04 9.22 8.96
C ILE A 48 -1.35 9.86 9.12
N ILE A 49 -2.43 9.12 8.89
CA ILE A 49 -3.80 9.63 9.06
C ILE A 49 -4.03 10.03 10.53
N ALA A 50 -3.61 9.20 11.48
CA ALA A 50 -3.70 9.51 12.91
C ALA A 50 -2.92 10.79 13.27
N ALA A 51 -1.73 10.98 12.73
CA ALA A 51 -0.94 12.19 12.93
C ALA A 51 -1.62 13.44 12.35
N ILE A 52 -2.22 13.36 11.16
CA ILE A 52 -3.00 14.46 10.58
C ILE A 52 -4.17 14.83 11.50
N ILE A 53 -4.94 13.84 11.97
CA ILE A 53 -6.06 14.06 12.88
C ILE A 53 -5.58 14.73 14.18
N ALA A 54 -4.48 14.24 14.78
CA ALA A 54 -3.92 14.82 15.99
C ALA A 54 -3.50 16.28 15.79
N ILE A 55 -2.88 16.63 14.65
CA ILE A 55 -2.52 18.01 14.30
C ILE A 55 -3.77 18.87 14.13
N PHE A 56 -4.82 18.37 13.48
CA PHE A 56 -6.08 19.09 13.33
C PHE A 56 -6.75 19.36 14.69
N VAL A 57 -6.80 18.34 15.56
CA VAL A 57 -7.35 18.46 16.92
C VAL A 57 -6.54 19.46 17.74
N ALA A 58 -5.21 19.34 17.76
CA ALA A 58 -4.34 20.25 18.50
C ALA A 58 -4.41 21.71 18.01
N ASN A 59 -4.64 21.94 16.71
CA ASN A 59 -4.80 23.29 16.16
C ASN A 59 -6.21 23.88 16.35
N TYR A 60 -7.24 23.04 16.48
CA TYR A 60 -8.60 23.48 16.78
C TYR A 60 -8.85 23.68 18.28
N ASP A 61 -8.03 23.07 19.13
CA ASP A 61 -8.07 23.29 20.56
C ASP A 61 -7.62 24.72 20.88
N LYS A 62 -8.58 25.56 21.24
CA LYS A 62 -8.40 27.00 21.50
C LYS A 62 -7.43 27.30 22.65
N THR A 63 -7.04 26.27 23.41
CA THR A 63 -6.15 26.35 24.58
C THR A 63 -4.66 26.32 24.23
N ILE A 64 -4.26 25.76 23.09
CA ILE A 64 -2.85 25.61 22.68
C ILE A 64 -2.32 26.88 21.98
N TYR A 65 -3.20 27.60 21.28
CA TYR A 65 -2.87 28.80 20.52
C TYR A 65 -2.21 29.93 21.34
N PRO A 66 -2.69 30.24 22.58
CA PRO A 66 -2.08 31.25 23.43
C PRO A 66 -0.64 30.90 23.83
N VAL A 67 -0.37 29.63 24.17
CA VAL A 67 0.95 29.17 24.62
C VAL A 67 1.99 29.25 23.50
N LEU A 68 1.63 28.81 22.30
CA LEU A 68 2.49 28.91 21.11
C LEU A 68 2.75 30.36 20.71
N SER A 69 1.73 31.22 20.81
CA SER A 69 1.85 32.65 20.57
C SER A 69 2.85 33.29 21.53
N ASP A 70 2.77 32.99 22.82
CA ASP A 70 3.67 33.56 23.84
C ASP A 70 5.12 33.10 23.65
N ILE A 71 5.34 31.81 23.38
CA ILE A 71 6.69 31.27 23.10
C ILE A 71 7.32 31.96 21.88
N ILE A 72 6.56 32.13 20.79
CA ILE A 72 7.07 32.76 19.58
C ILE A 72 7.30 34.27 19.79
N ARG A 73 6.44 34.95 20.55
CA ARG A 73 6.60 36.38 20.86
C ARG A 73 7.85 36.63 21.71
N VAL A 74 8.15 35.74 22.65
CA VAL A 74 9.40 35.73 23.42
C VAL A 74 10.62 35.46 22.52
N TYR A 75 10.50 34.55 21.54
CA TYR A 75 11.59 34.22 20.62
C TYR A 75 11.87 35.31 19.57
N ILE A 76 10.83 36.04 19.12
CA ILE A 76 10.94 37.14 18.15
C ILE A 76 11.07 38.50 18.86
N SER A 77 11.81 38.56 19.97
CA SER A 77 11.87 39.70 20.92
C SER A 77 12.35 41.06 20.36
N LYS A 78 12.43 41.26 19.04
CA LYS A 78 12.93 42.47 18.38
C LYS A 78 12.04 43.04 17.26
N LYS A 79 10.89 42.46 16.94
CA LYS A 79 9.96 43.04 15.94
C LYS A 79 8.54 43.13 16.50
N GLU A 80 7.91 44.30 16.36
CA GLU A 80 6.48 44.50 16.60
C GLU A 80 5.67 43.68 15.58
N ILE A 81 5.39 42.43 15.91
CA ILE A 81 4.46 41.59 15.15
C ILE A 81 3.11 41.70 15.86
N THR A 82 2.10 42.21 15.15
CA THR A 82 0.73 42.26 15.67
C THR A 82 0.16 40.85 15.79
N ASP A 83 -0.78 40.64 16.72
CA ASP A 83 -1.42 39.33 16.94
C ASP A 83 -2.09 38.76 15.69
N THR A 84 -2.58 39.63 14.80
CA THR A 84 -3.11 39.26 13.50
C THR A 84 -2.02 38.72 12.58
N GLY A 85 -0.84 39.35 12.55
CA GLY A 85 0.32 38.90 11.77
C GLY A 85 0.87 37.55 12.25
N LEU A 86 0.92 37.33 13.57
CA LEU A 86 1.35 36.07 14.18
C LEU A 86 0.39 34.91 13.84
N LYS A 87 -0.93 35.14 13.93
CA LYS A 87 -1.95 34.16 13.50
C LYS A 87 -1.81 33.78 12.03
N ILE A 88 -1.57 34.76 11.14
CA ILE A 88 -1.37 34.50 9.71
C ILE A 88 -0.09 33.69 9.47
N MET A 89 1.01 34.00 10.16
CA MET A 89 2.26 33.23 10.05
C MET A 89 2.09 31.79 10.52
N LEU A 90 1.44 31.57 11.67
CA LEU A 90 1.14 30.24 12.20
C LEU A 90 0.21 29.44 11.27
N MET A 91 -0.83 30.07 10.72
CA MET A 91 -1.71 29.46 9.72
C MET A 91 -0.94 29.04 8.46
N ARG A 92 -0.01 29.87 7.97
CA ARG A 92 0.82 29.54 6.79
C ARG A 92 1.77 28.38 7.04
N ILE A 93 2.40 28.31 8.21
CA ILE A 93 3.29 27.19 8.60
C ILE A 93 2.48 25.89 8.69
N ASN A 94 1.33 25.92 9.37
CA ASN A 94 0.43 24.77 9.48
C ASN A 94 -0.06 24.28 8.11
N PHE A 95 -0.45 25.20 7.22
CA PHE A 95 -0.90 24.87 5.88
C PHE A 95 0.20 24.20 5.04
N SER A 96 1.44 24.70 5.15
CA SER A 96 2.60 24.14 4.45
C SER A 96 2.92 22.72 4.92
N VAL A 97 2.87 22.48 6.24
CA VAL A 97 3.09 21.15 6.84
C VAL A 97 2.01 20.15 6.41
N ILE A 98 0.74 20.56 6.38
CA ILE A 98 -0.37 19.70 5.92
C ILE A 98 -0.19 19.28 4.46
N ILE A 99 0.25 20.20 3.59
CA ILE A 99 0.52 19.88 2.17
C ILE A 99 1.61 18.82 2.06
N VAL A 100 2.73 18.99 2.77
CA VAL A 100 3.85 18.04 2.73
C VAL A 100 3.40 16.65 3.20
N ILE A 101 2.65 16.57 4.31
CA ILE A 101 2.13 15.30 4.83
C ILE A 101 1.15 14.67 3.82
N SER A 102 0.30 15.47 3.17
CA SER A 102 -0.67 15.00 2.17
C SER A 102 0.01 14.42 0.92
N ILE A 103 1.10 15.05 0.46
CA ILE A 103 1.93 14.53 -0.65
C ILE A 103 2.58 13.20 -0.26
N LEU A 104 3.16 13.12 0.94
CA LEU A 104 3.77 11.88 1.45
C LEU A 104 2.73 10.76 1.56
N LEU A 105 1.53 11.07 2.04
CA LEU A 105 0.41 10.13 2.10
C LEU A 105 0.02 9.62 0.71
N ALA A 106 -0.12 10.51 -0.28
CA ALA A 106 -0.46 10.14 -1.65
C ALA A 106 0.60 9.22 -2.30
N ILE A 107 1.88 9.50 -2.07
CA ILE A 107 3.00 8.65 -2.53
C ILE A 107 2.90 7.27 -1.88
N TYR A 108 2.66 7.20 -0.57
CA TYR A 108 2.55 5.94 0.15
C TYR A 108 1.35 5.10 -0.30
N ILE A 109 0.17 5.71 -0.46
CA ILE A 109 -1.02 5.04 -0.98
C ILE A 109 -0.75 4.49 -2.38
N SER A 110 -0.11 5.27 -3.26
CA SER A 110 0.22 4.83 -4.62
C SER A 110 1.14 3.61 -4.63
N ARG A 111 2.17 3.60 -3.78
CA ARG A 111 3.07 2.45 -3.59
C ARG A 111 2.33 1.22 -3.06
N LEU A 112 1.46 1.42 -2.07
CA LEU A 112 0.65 0.37 -1.48
C LEU A 112 -0.31 -0.25 -2.52
N MET A 113 -0.99 0.58 -3.32
CA MET A 113 -1.85 0.11 -4.42
C MET A 113 -1.09 -0.71 -5.46
N ASN A 114 0.15 -0.33 -5.78
CA ASN A 114 0.98 -1.11 -6.69
C ASN A 114 1.36 -2.47 -6.08
N ALA A 115 1.69 -2.53 -4.79
CA ALA A 115 1.95 -3.80 -4.10
C ALA A 115 0.73 -4.72 -4.09
N TYR A 116 -0.48 -4.19 -3.86
CA TYR A 116 -1.72 -4.98 -3.98
C TYR A 116 -1.93 -5.54 -5.38
N ARG A 117 -1.73 -4.73 -6.41
CA ARG A 117 -1.84 -5.18 -7.79
C ARG A 117 -0.84 -6.28 -8.08
N GLU A 118 0.41 -6.10 -7.68
CA GLU A 118 1.45 -7.10 -7.87
C GLU A 118 1.13 -8.41 -7.15
N ASN A 119 0.67 -8.36 -5.91
CA ASN A 119 0.23 -9.54 -5.16
C ASN A 119 -0.89 -10.29 -5.88
N SER A 120 -1.86 -9.57 -6.45
CA SER A 120 -2.97 -10.20 -7.20
C SER A 120 -2.52 -10.93 -8.47
N ILE A 121 -1.49 -10.41 -9.16
CA ILE A 121 -0.91 -11.05 -10.35
C ILE A 121 -0.16 -12.33 -9.93
N VAL A 122 0.64 -12.24 -8.87
CA VAL A 122 1.39 -13.40 -8.35
C VAL A 122 0.43 -14.49 -7.89
N GLU A 123 -0.63 -14.13 -7.17
CA GLU A 123 -1.69 -15.05 -6.75
C GLU A 123 -2.36 -15.76 -7.94
N TYR A 124 -2.64 -15.01 -9.01
CA TYR A 124 -3.18 -15.57 -10.24
C TYR A 124 -2.25 -16.63 -10.85
N VAL A 125 -0.94 -16.35 -10.95
CA VAL A 125 0.05 -17.28 -11.51
C VAL A 125 0.21 -18.53 -10.64
N ILE A 126 0.26 -18.38 -9.31
CA ILE A 126 0.29 -19.49 -8.35
C ILE A 126 -0.91 -20.42 -8.58
N ASN A 127 -2.12 -19.85 -8.61
CA ASN A 127 -3.35 -20.61 -8.79
C ASN A 127 -3.38 -21.36 -10.13
N SER A 128 -2.87 -20.75 -11.20
CA SER A 128 -2.77 -21.41 -12.51
C SER A 128 -1.82 -22.62 -12.45
N LYS A 129 -0.63 -22.46 -11.88
CA LYS A 129 0.36 -23.55 -11.75
C LYS A 129 -0.12 -24.68 -10.86
N GLN A 130 -0.80 -24.37 -9.76
CA GLN A 130 -1.39 -25.38 -8.87
C GLN A 130 -2.45 -26.21 -9.61
N LYS A 131 -3.31 -25.54 -10.40
CA LYS A 131 -4.32 -26.21 -11.23
C LYS A 131 -3.70 -27.13 -12.28
N ASP A 132 -2.64 -26.70 -12.96
CA ASP A 132 -1.96 -27.52 -13.96
C ASP A 132 -1.35 -28.80 -13.35
N MET A 133 -0.75 -28.68 -12.16
CA MET A 133 -0.26 -29.83 -11.42
C MET A 133 -1.38 -30.80 -11.02
N GLU A 134 -2.53 -30.30 -10.59
CA GLU A 134 -3.69 -31.14 -10.27
C GLU A 134 -4.19 -31.92 -11.49
N ILE A 135 -4.27 -31.26 -12.65
CA ILE A 135 -4.65 -31.88 -13.92
C ILE A 135 -3.64 -32.98 -14.29
N MET A 136 -2.33 -32.71 -14.17
CA MET A 136 -1.29 -33.71 -14.41
C MET A 136 -1.40 -34.91 -13.46
N LYS A 137 -1.61 -34.68 -12.15
CA LYS A 137 -1.80 -35.75 -11.16
C LYS A 137 -3.00 -36.62 -11.51
N TYR A 138 -4.11 -36.00 -11.90
CA TYR A 138 -5.33 -36.72 -12.29
C TYR A 138 -5.11 -37.54 -13.58
N GLY A 139 -4.47 -36.95 -14.60
CA GLY A 139 -4.12 -37.64 -15.84
C GLY A 139 -3.18 -38.83 -15.62
N ASN A 140 -2.22 -38.70 -14.70
CA ASN A 140 -1.31 -39.79 -14.31
C ASN A 140 -2.05 -40.94 -13.62
N ARG A 141 -3.01 -40.63 -12.72
CA ARG A 141 -3.86 -41.67 -12.09
C ARG A 141 -4.70 -42.44 -13.11
N ILE A 142 -5.26 -41.76 -14.11
CA ILE A 142 -6.01 -42.43 -15.19
C ILE A 142 -5.10 -43.36 -15.99
N ARG A 143 -3.90 -42.88 -16.35
CA ARG A 143 -2.91 -43.69 -17.09
C ARG A 143 -2.46 -44.91 -16.30
N HIS A 144 -2.24 -44.76 -14.99
CA HIS A 144 -1.89 -45.87 -14.10
C HIS A 144 -2.97 -46.96 -14.10
N ARG A 145 -4.24 -46.58 -13.85
CA ARG A 145 -5.37 -47.53 -13.86
C ARG A 145 -5.57 -48.23 -15.20
N LYS A 146 -5.26 -47.56 -16.32
CA LYS A 146 -5.31 -48.19 -17.65
C LYS A 146 -4.19 -49.20 -17.87
N ARG A 147 -3.02 -49.03 -17.25
CA ARG A 147 -1.91 -49.99 -17.31
C ARG A 147 -2.20 -51.21 -16.44
N GLU A 148 -2.74 -51.02 -15.24
CA GLU A 148 -3.13 -52.11 -14.33
C GLU A 148 -4.21 -53.04 -14.91
N LYS A 149 -5.11 -52.52 -15.77
CA LYS A 149 -6.15 -53.34 -16.43
C LYS A 149 -5.67 -54.11 -17.67
N ARG A 150 -4.43 -53.87 -18.13
CA ARG A 150 -3.86 -54.48 -19.35
C ARG A 150 -2.76 -55.50 -19.05
N GLY A 151 -2.30 -55.59 -17.81
CA GLY A 151 -1.51 -56.72 -17.30
C GLY A 151 -2.41 -57.68 -16.55
#